data_AF-A0A2D7F909-F1
#
_entry.id   AF-A0A2D7F909-F1
#
_cell.length_a   1.000
_cell.length_b   1.000
_cell.length_c   1.000
_cell.angle_alpha   90.00
_cell.angle_beta   90.00
_cell.angle_gamma   90.00
#
_symmetry.space_group_name_H-M   'P 1'
#
loop_
_entity.id
_entity.type
_entity.pdbx_description
1 polymer ?
#
loop_
_entity_poly.entity_id
_entity_poly.type
_entity_poly.pdbx_seq_one_letter_code
_entity_poly.pdbx_strand_id
1 'polypeptide(L)'
;MITSGYVTEMAAYSRWQNDTVNRICDEIGNLERVRDRGLFFGSIHHTLDHICLINQSILTFLNGTMPARNPLDRVTWPGDLAGLGDAESDPSRPRRNADSRQPRLDGGMVG
;
A
#
# COMPACT_ATOMS: atom_id res chain seq x y z
N MET A 1 1.60 17.75 17.54
CA MET A 1 2.87 17.82 16.78
C MET A 1 3.14 16.45 16.20
N ILE A 2 3.55 16.35 14.93
CA ILE A 2 3.94 15.06 14.33
C ILE A 2 5.26 14.64 14.97
N THR A 3 5.26 13.52 15.70
CA THR A 3 6.44 12.97 16.39
C THR A 3 7.02 11.79 15.61
N SER A 4 8.27 11.42 15.90
CA SER A 4 8.88 10.23 15.31
C SER A 4 8.08 8.96 15.63
N GLY A 5 7.60 8.81 16.88
CA GLY A 5 6.77 7.66 17.28
C GLY A 5 5.47 7.57 16.48
N TYR A 6 4.81 8.71 16.21
CA TYR A 6 3.63 8.75 15.36
C TYR A 6 3.93 8.29 13.93
N VAL A 7 5.04 8.75 13.34
CA VAL A 7 5.43 8.36 11.97
C VAL A 7 5.75 6.87 11.89
N THR A 8 6.43 6.31 12.90
CA THR A 8 6.71 4.86 12.96
C THR A 8 5.42 4.04 13.02
N GLU A 9 4.44 4.47 13.82
CA GLU A 9 3.15 3.79 13.92
C GLU A 9 2.39 3.85 12.59
N MET A 10 2.36 5.02 11.93
CA MET A 10 1.72 5.16 10.62
C MET A 10 2.41 4.32 9.54
N ALA A 11 3.74 4.19 9.55
CA ALA A 11 4.46 3.32 8.63
C ALA A 11 4.10 1.84 8.84
N ALA A 12 4.00 1.38 10.10
CA ALA A 12 3.57 0.03 10.42
C ALA A 12 2.11 -0.22 9.99
N TYR A 13 1.24 0.75 10.21
CA TYR A 13 -0.16 0.70 9.80
C TYR A 13 -0.33 0.65 8.28
N SER A 14 0.39 1.51 7.54
CA SER A 14 0.37 1.50 6.07
C SER A 14 0.84 0.17 5.50
N ARG A 15 1.88 -0.45 6.10
CA ARG A 15 2.32 -1.79 5.71
C ARG A 15 1.20 -2.82 5.90
N TRP A 16 0.58 -2.86 7.08
CA TRP A 16 -0.51 -3.79 7.37
C TRP A 16 -1.70 -3.62 6.41
N GLN A 17 -2.06 -2.38 6.07
CA GLN A 17 -3.13 -2.12 5.09
C GLN A 17 -2.77 -2.65 3.70
N ASN A 18 -1.56 -2.38 3.22
CA ASN A 18 -1.11 -2.85 1.92
C ASN A 18 -1.11 -4.38 1.85
N ASP A 19 -0.59 -5.05 2.88
CA ASP A 19 -0.58 -6.51 2.96
C ASP A 19 -2.01 -7.09 2.94
N THR A 20 -2.92 -6.47 3.69
CA THR A 20 -4.32 -6.88 3.77
C THR A 20 -5.03 -6.74 2.42
N VAL A 21 -4.88 -5.58 1.75
CA VAL A 21 -5.51 -5.32 0.46
C VAL A 21 -4.95 -6.25 -0.62
N ASN A 22 -3.64 -6.44 -0.68
CA ASN A 22 -3.03 -7.36 -1.64
C ASN A 22 -3.52 -8.79 -1.45
N ARG A 23 -3.55 -9.29 -0.21
CA ARG A 23 -4.07 -10.63 0.10
C ARG A 23 -5.53 -10.80 -0.37
N ILE A 24 -6.39 -9.82 -0.08
CA ILE A 24 -7.80 -9.88 -0.51
C ILE A 24 -7.88 -9.85 -2.05
N CYS A 25 -7.04 -9.05 -2.71
CA CYS A 25 -6.99 -9.01 -4.17
C CYS A 25 -6.55 -10.33 -4.80
N ASP A 26 -5.69 -11.10 -4.12
CA ASP A 26 -5.29 -12.43 -4.53
C ASP A 26 -6.43 -13.44 -4.31
N GLU A 27 -7.14 -13.35 -3.18
CA GLU A 27 -8.28 -14.21 -2.83
C GLU A 27 -9.47 -14.06 -3.80
N ILE A 28 -9.80 -12.84 -4.24
CA ILE A 28 -10.89 -12.60 -5.20
C ILE A 28 -10.51 -12.92 -6.65
N GLY A 29 -9.20 -13.02 -6.94
CA GLY A 29 -8.67 -13.31 -8.27
C GLY A 29 -8.82 -12.18 -9.29
N ASN A 30 -8.17 -12.35 -10.45
CA ASN A 30 -8.03 -11.27 -11.45
C ASN A 30 -9.37 -10.84 -12.07
N LEU A 31 -10.25 -11.80 -12.40
CA LEU A 31 -11.52 -11.52 -13.09
C LEU A 31 -12.41 -10.57 -12.28
N GLU A 32 -12.58 -10.84 -10.99
CA GLU A 32 -13.43 -10.02 -10.11
C GLU A 32 -12.81 -8.65 -9.79
N ARG A 33 -11.49 -8.55 -9.95
CA ARG A 33 -10.71 -7.35 -9.68
C ARG A 33 -10.75 -6.34 -10.82
N VAL A 34 -10.72 -6.82 -12.07
CA VAL A 34 -10.85 -5.96 -13.27
C VAL A 34 -12.30 -5.70 -13.66
N ARG A 35 -13.24 -6.47 -13.12
CA ARG A 35 -14.68 -6.28 -13.35
C ARG A 35 -15.10 -4.85 -13.04
N ASP A 36 -15.89 -4.28 -13.95
CA ASP A 36 -16.53 -3.00 -13.72
C ASP A 36 -17.58 -3.11 -12.61
N ARG A 37 -17.43 -2.26 -11.59
CA ARG A 37 -18.28 -2.14 -10.41
C ARG A 37 -18.85 -0.73 -10.26
N GLY A 38 -18.63 0.16 -11.23
CA GLY A 38 -19.03 1.57 -11.11
C GLY A 38 -18.32 2.30 -9.98
N LEU A 39 -17.14 1.82 -9.56
CA LEU A 39 -16.26 2.55 -8.63
C LEU A 39 -15.60 3.73 -9.36
N PHE A 40 -14.88 4.60 -8.64
CA PHE A 40 -14.23 5.81 -9.18
C PHE A 40 -13.59 5.60 -10.57
N PHE A 41 -12.80 4.52 -10.74
CA PHE A 41 -12.11 4.17 -11.98
C PHE A 41 -12.69 2.91 -12.65
N GLY A 42 -13.99 2.66 -12.45
CA GLY A 42 -14.73 1.49 -12.93
C GLY A 42 -14.47 0.24 -12.10
N SER A 43 -13.21 -0.17 -11.96
CA SER A 43 -12.82 -1.43 -11.30
C SER A 43 -12.00 -1.23 -10.02
N ILE A 44 -11.90 -2.30 -9.23
CA ILE A 44 -10.99 -2.36 -8.07
C ILE A 44 -9.55 -2.18 -8.55
N HIS A 45 -9.18 -2.88 -9.64
CA HIS A 45 -7.84 -2.81 -10.23
C HIS A 45 -7.42 -1.38 -10.56
N HIS A 46 -8.21 -0.64 -11.35
CA HIS A 46 -7.84 0.72 -11.75
C HIS A 46 -7.83 1.71 -10.57
N THR A 47 -8.63 1.45 -9.53
CA THR A 47 -8.60 2.28 -8.31
C THR A 47 -7.31 2.08 -7.53
N LEU A 48 -6.86 0.83 -7.35
CA LEU A 48 -5.59 0.53 -6.70
C LEU A 48 -4.39 1.00 -7.53
N ASP A 49 -4.50 0.87 -8.86
CA ASP A 49 -3.52 1.37 -9.81
C ASP A 49 -3.29 2.88 -9.65
N HIS A 50 -4.38 3.65 -9.56
CA HIS A 50 -4.33 5.08 -9.33
C HIS A 50 -3.67 5.45 -7.99
N ILE A 51 -3.96 4.71 -6.92
CA ILE A 51 -3.31 4.92 -5.62
C ILE A 51 -1.80 4.65 -5.72
N CYS A 52 -1.41 3.56 -6.36
CA CYS A 52 0.00 3.20 -6.56
C CYS A 52 0.76 4.30 -7.31
N LEU A 53 0.14 4.83 -8.37
CA LEU A 53 0.68 5.93 -9.15
C LEU A 53 0.95 7.17 -8.30
N ILE A 54 -0.03 7.59 -7.49
CA ILE A 54 0.13 8.78 -6.64
C ILE A 54 1.23 8.56 -5.60
N ASN A 55 1.30 7.37 -5.02
CA ASN A 55 2.36 7.01 -4.08
C ASN A 55 3.74 7.10 -4.73
N GLN A 56 3.92 6.55 -5.93
CA GLN A 56 5.19 6.67 -6.67
C GLN A 56 5.53 8.14 -6.99
N SER A 57 4.54 8.94 -7.36
CA SER A 57 4.73 10.37 -7.63
C SER A 57 5.21 11.12 -6.39
N ILE A 58 4.60 10.85 -5.23
CA ILE A 58 5.00 11.44 -3.95
C ILE A 58 6.42 10.99 -3.57
N LEU A 59 6.74 9.70 -3.67
CA LEU A 59 8.08 9.18 -3.36
C LEU A 59 9.15 9.79 -4.28
N THR A 60 8.84 9.93 -5.57
CA THR A 60 9.73 10.59 -6.54
C THR A 60 9.98 12.04 -6.16
N PHE A 61 8.92 12.77 -5.81
CA PHE A 61 9.00 14.14 -5.32
C PHE A 61 9.84 14.27 -4.05
N LEU A 62 9.63 13.38 -3.07
CA LEU A 62 10.39 13.36 -1.82
C LEU A 62 11.88 13.04 -2.04
N ASN A 63 12.21 12.31 -3.11
CA ASN A 63 13.59 12.07 -3.55
C ASN A 63 14.20 13.27 -4.31
N GLY A 64 13.53 14.43 -4.31
CA GLY A 64 14.03 15.67 -4.92
C GLY A 64 13.86 15.73 -6.45
N THR A 65 13.12 14.79 -7.05
CA THR A 65 12.86 14.76 -8.49
C THR A 65 11.40 15.08 -8.76
N MET A 66 11.11 15.96 -9.71
CA MET A 66 9.71 16.18 -10.13
C MET A 66 9.20 14.94 -10.88
N PRO A 67 8.09 14.31 -10.46
CA PRO A 67 7.53 13.19 -11.19
C PRO A 67 7.06 13.66 -12.57
N ALA A 68 7.27 12.83 -13.59
CA ALA A 68 6.71 13.08 -14.90
C ALA A 68 5.18 13.08 -14.81
N ARG A 69 4.51 13.86 -15.68
CA ARG A 69 3.05 13.75 -15.81
C ARG A 69 2.70 12.33 -16.21
N ASN A 70 1.90 11.65 -15.39
CA ASN A 70 1.57 10.26 -15.68
C ASN A 70 0.71 10.16 -16.95
N PRO A 71 1.07 9.31 -17.91
CA PRO A 71 0.20 9.00 -19.02
C PRO A 71 -0.96 8.13 -18.53
N LEU A 72 -2.18 8.43 -18.98
CA LEU A 72 -3.43 7.83 -18.48
C LEU A 72 -3.59 6.32 -18.79
N ASP A 73 -2.69 5.76 -19.59
CA ASP A 73 -2.72 4.41 -20.13
C ASP A 73 -1.70 3.45 -19.48
N ARG A 74 -0.84 3.93 -18.58
CA ARG A 74 0.17 3.08 -17.91
C ARG A 74 -0.42 2.43 -16.65
N VAL A 75 -0.48 1.11 -16.67
CA VAL A 75 -0.75 0.28 -15.48
C VAL A 75 0.51 0.22 -14.61
N THR A 76 0.36 0.56 -13.34
CA THR A 76 1.38 0.65 -12.27
C THR A 76 1.24 -0.48 -11.24
N TRP A 77 0.12 -1.20 -11.22
CA TRP A 77 -0.19 -2.30 -10.29
C TRP A 77 -0.71 -3.53 -11.04
N PRO A 78 -0.27 -4.78 -10.75
CA PRO A 78 0.71 -5.18 -9.73
C PRO A 78 2.16 -5.08 -10.25
N GLY A 79 2.33 -4.59 -11.48
CA GLY A 79 3.60 -4.60 -12.19
C GLY A 79 4.39 -3.32 -11.96
N ASP A 80 5.58 -3.52 -11.38
CA ASP A 80 6.66 -2.54 -11.24
C ASP A 80 6.68 -1.70 -9.95
N LEU A 81 6.48 -2.35 -8.80
CA LEU A 81 7.14 -1.96 -7.54
C LEU A 81 8.52 -2.63 -7.36
N ALA A 82 8.96 -3.44 -8.34
CA ALA A 82 10.25 -4.11 -8.28
C ALA A 82 11.40 -3.10 -8.10
N GLY A 83 11.37 -1.96 -8.79
CA GLY A 83 12.37 -0.89 -8.62
C GLY A 83 12.35 -0.14 -7.28
N LEU A 84 11.37 -0.40 -6.39
CA LEU A 84 11.34 0.08 -5.00
C LEU A 84 11.56 -1.08 -3.99
N GLY A 85 11.48 -2.33 -4.45
CA GLY A 85 11.45 -3.56 -3.66
C GLY A 85 12.80 -4.24 -3.46
N ASP A 86 13.88 -3.74 -4.06
CA ASP A 86 15.24 -4.28 -3.88
C ASP A 86 15.69 -4.22 -2.40
N ALA A 87 15.12 -3.31 -1.61
CA ALA A 87 15.41 -3.20 -0.18
C ALA A 87 14.58 -4.16 0.70
N GLU A 88 13.48 -4.72 0.19
CA GLU A 88 12.56 -5.58 0.97
C GLU A 88 12.60 -7.06 0.54
N SER A 89 13.21 -7.35 -0.61
CA SER A 89 13.37 -8.71 -1.17
C SER A 89 14.59 -9.47 -0.65
N ASP A 90 15.32 -8.96 0.35
CA ASP A 90 16.45 -9.66 0.97
C ASP A 90 15.98 -10.98 1.61
N PRO A 91 16.37 -12.16 1.07
CA PRO A 91 15.98 -13.47 1.61
C PRO A 91 16.58 -13.75 2.99
N SER A 92 17.51 -12.91 3.47
CA SER A 92 18.13 -12.99 4.79
C SER A 92 17.28 -12.36 5.90
N ARG A 93 16.23 -11.60 5.55
CA ARG A 93 15.36 -10.92 6.52
C ARG A 93 14.31 -11.90 7.07
N PRO A 94 14.20 -12.07 8.41
CA PRO A 94 13.27 -13.03 8.97
C PRO A 94 11.82 -12.67 8.60
N ARG A 95 11.08 -13.63 8.03
CA ARG A 95 9.64 -13.49 7.78
C ARG A 95 8.96 -13.22 9.10
N ARG A 96 8.52 -11.97 9.31
CA ARG A 96 7.82 -11.58 10.54
C ARG A 96 6.45 -12.24 10.51
N ASN A 97 6.25 -13.19 11.40
CA ASN A 97 4.97 -13.84 11.66
C ASN A 97 3.87 -12.81 11.90
N ALA A 98 2.73 -13.00 11.23
CA ALA A 98 1.53 -12.18 11.31
C ALA A 98 0.88 -12.08 12.71
N ASP A 99 1.50 -12.69 13.73
CA ASP A 99 0.96 -12.87 15.08
C ASP A 99 1.53 -11.87 16.11
N SER A 100 2.31 -10.88 15.68
CA SER A 100 2.89 -9.91 16.62
C SER A 100 2.19 -8.55 16.54
N ARG A 101 1.11 -8.47 17.35
CA ARG A 101 0.43 -7.27 17.89
C ARG A 101 -0.80 -6.79 17.10
N GLN A 102 -1.95 -7.35 17.46
CA GLN A 102 -3.17 -6.54 17.54
C GLN A 102 -2.97 -5.48 18.64
N PRO A 103 -3.16 -4.18 18.38
CA PRO A 103 -3.36 -3.23 19.46
C PRO A 103 -4.74 -3.50 20.05
N ARG A 104 -4.79 -4.08 21.27
CA ARG A 104 -6.01 -4.06 22.08
C ARG A 104 -6.35 -2.60 22.35
N LEU A 105 -7.45 -2.13 21.76
CA LEU A 105 -8.12 -0.92 22.19
C LEU A 105 -8.86 -1.25 23.50
N ASP A 106 -8.10 -1.41 24.59
CA ASP A 106 -8.70 -1.55 25.91
C ASP A 106 -9.21 -0.17 26.34
N GLY A 107 -10.52 0.02 26.19
CA GLY A 107 -11.26 1.14 26.73
C GLY A 107 -11.15 1.15 28.26
N GLY A 108 -10.24 1.98 28.78
CA GLY A 108 -10.20 2.34 30.18
C GLY A 108 -11.29 3.37 30.50
N MET A 109 -12.35 2.92 31.16
CA MET A 109 -13.24 3.76 31.96
C MET A 109 -12.42 4.68 32.86
N VAL A 110 -12.72 5.98 32.83
CA VAL A 110 -12.37 6.90 33.91
C VAL A 110 -13.69 7.34 34.56
N GLY A 111 -13.93 6.82 35.75
CA GLY A 111 -14.80 7.43 36.75
C GLY A 111 -14.00 8.34 37.67
#